data_AF-A0A2D6XAN9-F1
#
_entry.id   AF-A0A2D6XAN9-F1
#
_cell.length_a   1.000
_cell.length_b   1.000
_cell.length_c   1.000
_cell.angle_alpha   90.00
_cell.angle_beta   90.00
_cell.angle_gamma   90.00
#
_symmetry.space_group_name_H-M   'P 1'
#
loop_
_entity.id
_entity.type
_entity.pdbx_description
1 polymer ?
#
loop_
_entity_poly.entity_id
_entity_poly.type
_entity_poly.pdbx_seq_one_letter_code
_entity_poly.pdbx_strand_id
1 'polypeptide(L)'
;MKKGQQKAIVILLIIGIAIGLIFIFIALDTNLNESSSITGNVIKTLKNCRDVEIPYTVTEEYDYYPTGRVISGSQKESFNFERGIYQEGKVLLNNVDNEAGWFTVSFNWETLNDERKDNVKHYIEPDETIEFLSIYDNDLGEDTKFTYNFKADSITKTRTVTKYRIEEKCD
;
A
#
# COMPACT_ATOMS: atom_id res chain seq x y z
N MET A 1 4.56 60.33 1.69
CA MET A 1 3.99 59.41 0.68
C MET A 1 3.13 58.36 1.39
N LYS A 2 1.89 58.18 0.95
CA LYS A 2 0.91 57.29 1.61
C LYS A 2 1.30 55.83 1.40
N LYS A 3 1.21 54.97 2.43
CA LYS A 3 1.56 53.52 2.38
C LYS A 3 0.96 52.74 1.19
N GLY A 4 -0.12 53.24 0.57
CA GLY A 4 -0.70 52.67 -0.66
C GLY A 4 0.12 52.91 -1.93
N GLN A 5 0.85 54.02 -2.05
CA GLN A 5 1.64 54.33 -3.25
C GLN A 5 2.89 53.47 -3.37
N GLN A 6 3.51 53.06 -2.25
CA GLN A 6 4.67 52.16 -2.27
C GLN A 6 4.31 50.74 -2.75
N LYS A 7 3.11 50.24 -2.39
CA LYS A 7 2.66 48.91 -2.85
C LYS A 7 2.38 48.88 -4.35
N ALA A 8 1.83 49.96 -4.91
CA ALA A 8 1.55 50.06 -6.34
C ALA A 8 2.84 50.08 -7.19
N ILE A 9 3.89 50.76 -6.72
CA ILE A 9 5.18 50.83 -7.43
C ILE A 9 5.88 49.46 -7.45
N VAL A 10 5.82 48.71 -6.36
CA VAL A 10 6.43 47.37 -6.29
C VAL A 10 5.73 46.38 -7.24
N ILE A 11 4.39 46.44 -7.34
CA ILE A 11 3.63 45.58 -8.26
C ILE A 11 3.96 45.91 -9.72
N LEU A 12 4.07 47.18 -10.09
CA LEU A 12 4.46 47.59 -11.44
C LEU A 12 5.88 47.13 -11.82
N LEU A 13 6.81 47.14 -10.85
CA LEU A 13 8.18 46.66 -11.04
C LEU A 13 8.25 45.15 -11.32
N ILE A 14 7.45 44.35 -10.61
CA ILE A 14 7.38 42.90 -10.80
C ILE A 14 6.79 42.55 -12.18
N ILE A 15 5.74 43.26 -12.60
CA ILE A 15 5.13 43.06 -13.92
C ILE A 15 6.11 43.44 -15.05
N GLY A 16 6.87 44.53 -14.89
CA GLY A 16 7.88 44.94 -15.86
C GLY A 16 9.00 43.90 -16.04
N ILE A 17 9.48 43.30 -14.95
CA ILE A 17 10.50 42.23 -15.00
C ILE A 17 9.94 40.97 -15.68
N ALA A 18 8.69 40.59 -15.38
CA ALA A 18 8.06 39.43 -16.01
C ALA A 18 7.91 39.60 -17.54
N ILE A 19 7.53 40.79 -18.01
CA ILE A 19 7.40 41.08 -19.45
C ILE A 19 8.79 41.11 -20.12
N GLY A 20 9.80 41.67 -19.45
CA GLY A 20 11.18 41.68 -19.96
C GLY A 20 11.77 40.27 -20.16
N LEU A 21 11.47 39.34 -19.24
CA LEU A 21 11.92 37.95 -19.35
C LEU A 21 11.26 37.21 -20.52
N ILE A 22 9.99 37.52 -20.84
CA ILE A 22 9.29 36.92 -21.99
C ILE A 22 9.92 37.38 -23.32
N PHE A 23 10.31 38.65 -23.44
CA PHE A 23 10.99 39.15 -24.63
C PHE A 23 12.39 38.55 -24.84
N ILE A 24 13.12 38.26 -23.75
CA ILE A 24 14.42 37.57 -23.83
C ILE A 24 14.25 36.14 -24.36
N PHE A 25 13.21 35.41 -23.91
CA PHE A 25 12.90 34.07 -24.41
C PHE A 25 12.57 34.06 -25.91
N ILE A 26 11.77 35.03 -26.39
CA ILE A 26 11.41 35.12 -27.82
C ILE A 26 12.63 35.49 -28.68
N ALA A 27 13.53 36.35 -28.19
CA ALA A 27 14.74 36.73 -28.92
C ALA A 27 15.77 35.59 -29.00
N LEU A 28 15.82 34.70 -28.01
CA LEU A 28 16.69 33.53 -27.99
C LEU A 28 16.23 32.43 -28.98
N ASP A 29 14.93 32.28 -29.22
CA ASP A 29 14.41 31.33 -30.22
C ASP A 29 14.63 31.79 -31.67
N THR A 30 14.79 33.10 -31.91
CA THR A 30 14.94 33.63 -33.29
C THR A 30 16.38 33.61 -33.84
N ASN A 31 17.38 33.19 -33.06
CA ASN A 31 18.80 33.27 -33.46
C ASN A 31 19.52 31.92 -33.61
N LEU A 32 18.80 30.82 -33.76
CA LEU A 32 19.38 29.54 -34.16
C LEU A 32 18.81 29.11 -35.51
N ASN A 33 19.47 29.56 -36.58
CA ASN A 33 19.90 28.75 -37.74
C ASN A 33 19.99 29.57 -39.04
N GLU A 34 21.03 30.41 -39.13
CA GLU A 34 21.69 30.60 -40.42
C GLU A 34 23.04 29.89 -40.38
N SER A 35 23.11 28.74 -41.05
CA SER A 35 24.35 28.27 -41.66
C SER A 35 24.02 27.68 -43.04
N SER A 36 24.65 28.26 -44.04
CA SER A 36 24.54 27.92 -45.46
C SER A 36 25.47 26.76 -45.80
N SER A 37 25.00 25.77 -46.57
CA SER A 37 25.84 25.09 -47.58
C SER A 37 25.03 24.14 -48.48
N ILE A 38 25.15 24.41 -49.78
CA ILE A 38 25.40 23.46 -50.89
C ILE A 38 24.39 22.31 -51.05
N THR A 39 23.60 22.45 -52.11
CA THR A 39 22.81 21.43 -52.80
C THR A 39 23.65 20.21 -53.19
N GLY A 40 23.74 19.25 -52.28
CA GLY A 40 23.91 17.84 -52.62
C GLY A 40 22.58 17.15 -52.42
N ASN A 41 21.95 16.66 -53.50
CA ASN A 41 20.88 15.68 -53.38
C ASN A 41 21.48 14.38 -52.84
N VAL A 42 21.75 14.36 -51.53
CA VAL A 42 21.81 13.12 -50.79
C VAL A 42 20.35 12.76 -50.61
N ILE A 43 19.88 11.76 -51.34
CA ILE A 43 18.68 11.02 -50.94
C ILE A 43 19.07 10.38 -49.60
N LYS A 44 18.96 11.15 -48.50
CA LYS A 44 18.82 10.58 -47.18
C LYS A 44 17.50 9.86 -47.27
N THR A 45 17.55 8.55 -47.48
CA THR A 45 16.44 7.68 -47.12
C THR A 45 16.05 8.09 -45.71
N LEU A 46 14.89 8.75 -45.59
CA LEU A 46 14.39 9.19 -44.30
C LEU A 46 14.13 7.90 -43.53
N LYS A 47 15.05 7.56 -42.63
CA LYS A 47 14.91 6.37 -41.79
C LYS A 47 13.70 6.65 -40.91
N ASN A 48 12.57 6.01 -41.24
CA ASN A 48 11.34 6.22 -40.50
C ASN A 48 11.46 5.43 -39.21
N CYS A 49 11.90 6.12 -38.17
CA CYS A 49 11.97 5.58 -36.83
C CYS A 49 10.65 5.84 -36.11
N ARG A 50 10.14 4.81 -35.45
CA ARG A 50 8.97 4.90 -34.57
C ARG A 50 9.29 4.24 -33.25
N ASP A 51 8.82 4.86 -32.18
CA ASP A 51 8.82 4.27 -30.85
C ASP A 51 7.80 3.13 -30.83
N VAL A 52 8.29 1.93 -30.54
CA VAL A 52 7.46 0.73 -30.42
C VAL A 52 7.56 0.22 -29.00
N GLU A 53 6.42 -0.02 -28.38
CA GLU A 53 6.36 -0.70 -27.09
C GLU A 53 6.62 -2.19 -27.29
N ILE A 54 7.69 -2.70 -26.66
CA ILE A 54 8.06 -4.10 -26.71
C ILE A 54 7.82 -4.73 -25.33
N PRO A 55 6.97 -5.77 -25.23
CA PRO A 55 6.75 -6.45 -23.97
C PRO A 55 7.97 -7.28 -23.56
N TYR A 56 8.26 -7.31 -22.27
CA TYR A 56 9.24 -8.19 -21.66
C TYR A 56 8.73 -8.69 -20.30
N THR A 57 9.12 -9.89 -19.93
CA THR A 57 8.71 -10.52 -18.67
C THR A 57 9.71 -10.22 -17.57
N VAL A 58 9.22 -9.81 -16.40
CA VAL A 58 10.02 -9.71 -15.18
C VAL A 58 9.37 -10.50 -14.05
N THR A 59 10.19 -11.03 -13.16
CA THR A 59 9.73 -11.61 -11.91
C THR A 59 9.75 -10.54 -10.84
N GLU A 60 8.63 -10.34 -10.17
CA GLU A 60 8.49 -9.40 -9.06
C GLU A 60 8.00 -10.12 -7.82
N GLU A 61 8.54 -9.72 -6.67
CA GLU A 61 8.06 -10.15 -5.36
C GLU A 61 6.81 -9.37 -4.96
N TYR A 62 5.90 -10.03 -4.25
CA TYR A 62 4.72 -9.41 -3.67
C TYR A 62 4.36 -10.09 -2.34
N ASP A 63 3.72 -9.33 -1.46
CA ASP A 63 3.20 -9.85 -0.20
C ASP A 63 1.87 -10.58 -0.43
N TYR A 64 1.83 -11.83 -0.02
CA TYR A 64 0.63 -12.66 -0.03
C TYR A 64 0.16 -12.92 1.39
N TYR A 65 -1.14 -12.81 1.64
CA TYR A 65 -1.74 -13.06 2.95
C TYR A 65 -2.61 -14.31 2.85
N PRO A 66 -2.23 -15.42 3.51
CA PRO A 66 -3.04 -16.63 3.52
C PRO A 66 -4.47 -16.38 4.00
N THR A 67 -5.43 -17.05 3.38
CA THR A 67 -6.85 -16.87 3.69
C THR A 67 -7.32 -17.87 4.75
N GLY A 68 -7.82 -17.33 5.87
CA GLY A 68 -8.45 -18.12 6.93
C GLY A 68 -9.98 -17.98 6.91
N ARG A 69 -10.67 -18.99 7.42
CA ARG A 69 -12.12 -18.97 7.68
C ARG A 69 -12.40 -19.37 9.11
N VAL A 70 -13.11 -18.51 9.84
CA VAL A 70 -13.60 -18.83 11.18
C VAL A 70 -14.73 -19.86 11.06
N ILE A 71 -14.53 -21.02 11.68
CA ILE A 71 -15.54 -22.09 11.73
C ILE A 71 -16.51 -21.84 12.88
N SER A 72 -15.98 -21.44 14.04
CA SER A 72 -16.79 -21.06 15.19
C SER A 72 -16.02 -20.11 16.11
N GLY A 73 -16.73 -19.19 16.74
CA GLY A 73 -16.26 -18.43 17.90
C GLY A 73 -17.24 -18.62 19.04
N SER A 74 -16.74 -18.84 20.26
CA SER A 74 -17.58 -19.02 21.44
C SER A 74 -16.93 -18.43 22.68
N GLN A 75 -17.77 -17.90 23.56
CA GLN A 75 -17.43 -17.53 24.93
C GLN A 75 -18.15 -18.48 25.88
N LYS A 76 -17.47 -18.89 26.95
CA LYS A 76 -18.07 -19.68 28.03
C LYS A 76 -17.53 -19.22 29.38
N GLU A 77 -18.41 -19.11 30.37
CA GLU A 77 -18.02 -18.97 31.77
C GLU A 77 -17.66 -20.34 32.36
N SER A 78 -16.52 -20.40 33.05
CA SER A 78 -16.00 -21.59 33.71
C SER A 78 -15.62 -21.26 35.15
N PHE A 79 -15.56 -22.29 35.99
CA PHE A 79 -15.13 -22.18 37.39
C PHE A 79 -14.07 -23.24 37.69
N ASN A 80 -13.00 -22.83 38.37
CA ASN A 80 -12.08 -23.78 39.00
C ASN A 80 -11.66 -23.31 40.40
N PHE A 81 -11.19 -24.26 41.22
CA PHE A 81 -10.89 -23.99 42.63
C PHE A 81 -9.71 -23.03 42.85
N GLU A 82 -8.77 -22.92 41.92
CA GLU A 82 -7.56 -22.09 42.05
C GLU A 82 -7.76 -20.64 41.56
N ARG A 83 -8.59 -20.44 40.53
CA ARG A 83 -8.80 -19.17 39.83
C ARG A 83 -10.16 -18.53 40.14
N GLY A 84 -11.10 -19.28 40.70
CA GLY A 84 -12.47 -18.82 40.83
C GLY A 84 -13.22 -18.89 39.49
N ILE A 85 -14.01 -17.86 39.20
CA ILE A 85 -14.78 -17.72 37.96
C ILE A 85 -13.92 -17.02 36.93
N TYR A 86 -13.96 -17.53 35.70
CA TYR A 86 -13.24 -16.95 34.57
C TYR A 86 -13.98 -17.22 33.27
N GLN A 87 -13.70 -16.40 32.27
CA GLN A 87 -14.23 -16.53 30.91
C GLN A 87 -13.21 -17.23 30.01
N GLU A 88 -13.69 -18.17 29.21
CA GLU A 88 -12.95 -18.85 28.15
C GLU A 88 -13.44 -18.39 26.78
N GLY A 89 -12.52 -17.84 26.00
CA GLY A 89 -12.75 -17.43 24.62
C GLY A 89 -12.10 -18.44 23.69
N LYS A 90 -12.90 -19.02 22.80
CA LYS A 90 -12.45 -20.05 21.87
C LYS A 90 -12.80 -19.65 20.45
N VAL A 91 -11.80 -19.74 19.55
CA VAL A 91 -11.98 -19.52 18.11
C VAL A 91 -11.38 -20.71 17.36
N LEU A 92 -12.21 -21.41 16.58
CA LEU A 92 -11.76 -22.42 15.62
C LEU A 92 -11.54 -21.74 14.27
N LEU A 93 -10.31 -21.76 13.79
CA LEU A 93 -9.90 -21.14 12.54
C LEU A 93 -9.37 -22.21 11.60
N ASN A 94 -9.89 -22.24 10.38
CA ASN A 94 -9.46 -23.13 9.32
C ASN A 94 -8.67 -22.35 8.28
N ASN A 95 -7.49 -22.83 7.91
CA ASN A 95 -6.79 -22.32 6.73
C ASN A 95 -7.48 -22.90 5.48
N VAL A 96 -8.12 -22.03 4.71
CA VAL A 96 -8.83 -22.41 3.47
C VAL A 96 -7.98 -22.12 2.22
N ASP A 97 -6.74 -21.72 2.44
CA ASP A 97 -5.76 -21.46 1.41
C ASP A 97 -4.94 -22.71 1.10
N ASN A 98 -4.28 -22.71 -0.06
CA ASN A 98 -3.33 -23.76 -0.44
C ASN A 98 -1.93 -23.54 0.17
N GLU A 99 -1.75 -22.46 0.92
CA GLU A 99 -0.48 -22.08 1.52
C GLU A 99 -0.57 -22.15 3.03
N ALA A 100 0.42 -22.78 3.65
CA ALA A 100 0.59 -22.74 5.09
C ALA A 100 0.99 -21.33 5.55
N GLY A 101 0.59 -20.95 6.75
CA GLY A 101 0.89 -19.61 7.26
C GLY A 101 0.71 -19.45 8.75
N TRP A 102 1.25 -18.34 9.26
CA TRP A 102 1.00 -17.92 10.63
C TRP A 102 -0.27 -17.11 10.71
N PHE A 103 -1.20 -17.52 11.57
CA PHE A 103 -2.43 -16.82 11.87
C PHE A 103 -2.40 -16.33 13.31
N THR A 104 -2.80 -15.08 13.52
CA THR A 104 -2.94 -14.47 14.84
C THR A 104 -4.40 -14.16 15.09
N VAL A 105 -4.95 -14.69 16.18
CA VAL A 105 -6.27 -14.30 16.70
C VAL A 105 -6.05 -13.33 17.86
N SER A 106 -6.64 -12.14 17.73
CA SER A 106 -6.72 -11.12 18.76
C SER A 106 -8.05 -11.27 19.48
N PHE A 107 -7.99 -11.63 20.75
CA PHE A 107 -9.11 -11.69 21.67
C PHE A 107 -9.23 -10.37 22.41
N ASN A 108 -10.45 -9.83 22.52
CA ASN A 108 -10.73 -8.64 23.28
C ASN A 108 -11.84 -8.94 24.29
N TRP A 109 -11.51 -8.71 25.56
CA TRP A 109 -12.38 -8.86 26.70
C TRP A 109 -12.67 -7.47 27.25
N GLU A 110 -13.94 -7.14 27.39
CA GLU A 110 -14.38 -5.83 27.86
C GLU A 110 -15.41 -6.02 28.98
N THR A 111 -15.17 -5.43 30.14
CA THR A 111 -16.13 -5.29 31.25
C THR A 111 -16.44 -3.80 31.45
N LEU A 112 -17.24 -3.46 32.46
CA LEU A 112 -17.45 -2.05 32.82
C LEU A 112 -16.20 -1.38 33.40
N ASN A 113 -15.27 -2.17 33.93
CA ASN A 113 -14.13 -1.70 34.71
C ASN A 113 -12.79 -1.90 34.01
N ASP A 114 -12.70 -2.82 33.04
CA ASP A 114 -11.44 -3.24 32.42
C ASP A 114 -11.61 -3.62 30.94
N GLU A 115 -10.53 -3.49 30.18
CA GLU A 115 -10.40 -3.97 28.81
C GLU A 115 -9.06 -4.70 28.67
N ARG A 116 -9.11 -5.98 28.27
CA ARG A 116 -7.92 -6.80 28.05
C ARG A 116 -7.87 -7.36 26.64
N LYS A 117 -6.69 -7.25 26.03
CA LYS A 117 -6.38 -7.80 24.71
C LYS A 117 -5.32 -8.88 24.82
N ASP A 118 -5.66 -10.07 24.33
CA ASP A 118 -4.74 -11.19 24.22
C ASP A 118 -4.53 -11.54 22.75
N ASN A 119 -3.29 -11.84 22.36
CA ASN A 119 -2.98 -12.29 21.01
C ASN A 119 -2.42 -13.71 21.08
N VAL A 120 -3.03 -14.62 20.34
CA VAL A 120 -2.58 -16.01 20.22
C VAL A 120 -2.25 -16.28 18.77
N LYS A 121 -1.09 -16.89 18.54
CA LYS A 121 -0.53 -17.10 17.20
C LYS A 121 -0.22 -18.57 16.99
N HIS A 122 -0.71 -19.12 15.89
CA HIS A 122 -0.44 -20.49 15.47
C HIS A 122 -0.06 -20.56 13.99
N TYR A 123 0.77 -21.54 13.66
CA TYR A 123 1.02 -21.95 12.29
C TYR A 123 -0.08 -22.94 11.89
N ILE A 124 -0.68 -22.77 10.72
CA ILE A 124 -1.78 -23.60 10.24
C ILE A 124 -1.47 -24.06 8.82
N GLU A 125 -1.41 -25.38 8.62
CA GLU A 125 -1.23 -26.01 7.32
C GLU A 125 -2.49 -25.85 6.43
N PRO A 126 -2.39 -26.02 5.10
CA PRO A 126 -3.56 -26.01 4.21
C PRO A 126 -4.62 -27.01 4.67
N ASP A 127 -5.89 -26.58 4.63
CA ASP A 127 -7.06 -27.33 5.09
C ASP A 127 -7.06 -27.74 6.58
N GLU A 128 -6.05 -27.34 7.37
CA GLU A 128 -6.01 -27.60 8.80
C GLU A 128 -6.94 -26.66 9.57
N THR A 129 -7.54 -27.16 10.66
CA THR A 129 -8.32 -26.35 11.60
C THR A 129 -7.64 -26.36 12.96
N ILE A 130 -7.29 -25.18 13.46
CA ILE A 130 -6.65 -25.01 14.77
C ILE A 130 -7.57 -24.24 15.71
N GLU A 131 -7.46 -24.59 16.99
CA GLU A 131 -8.14 -23.93 18.09
C GLU A 131 -7.25 -22.86 18.73
N PHE A 132 -7.78 -21.65 18.85
CA PHE A 132 -7.19 -20.55 19.59
C PHE A 132 -7.98 -20.34 20.88
N LEU A 133 -7.26 -20.23 22.01
CA LEU A 133 -7.85 -20.09 23.34
C LEU A 133 -7.28 -18.87 24.07
N SER A 134 -8.15 -18.09 24.70
CA SER A 134 -7.78 -17.04 25.67
C SER A 134 -8.64 -17.20 26.93
N ILE A 135 -8.02 -16.89 28.07
CA ILE A 135 -8.65 -16.95 29.39
C ILE A 135 -8.59 -15.55 30.01
N TYR A 136 -9.75 -15.08 30.46
CA TYR A 136 -9.92 -13.81 31.16
C TYR A 136 -10.54 -14.06 32.53
N ASP A 137 -9.81 -13.72 33.59
CA ASP A 137 -10.32 -13.83 34.95
C ASP A 137 -11.22 -12.61 35.22
N ASN A 138 -12.50 -12.84 35.55
CA ASN A 138 -13.48 -11.79 35.80
C ASN A 138 -14.07 -11.94 37.21
N ASP A 139 -14.48 -10.83 37.82
CA ASP A 139 -15.13 -10.88 39.12
C ASP A 139 -16.54 -11.49 39.01
N LEU A 140 -16.96 -12.20 40.07
CA LEU A 140 -18.26 -12.86 40.11
C LEU A 140 -19.40 -11.84 39.88
N GLY A 141 -20.20 -12.10 38.85
CA GLY A 141 -21.36 -11.27 38.50
C GLY A 141 -21.05 -10.09 37.57
N GLU A 142 -19.82 -9.97 37.07
CA GLU A 142 -19.51 -8.98 36.03
C GLU A 142 -19.90 -9.47 34.64
N ASP A 143 -20.66 -8.63 33.93
CA ASP A 143 -20.93 -8.82 32.51
C ASP A 143 -19.64 -8.64 31.70
N THR A 144 -19.33 -9.64 30.88
CA THR A 144 -18.14 -9.63 30.02
C THR A 144 -18.54 -9.69 28.57
N LYS A 145 -18.09 -8.72 27.77
CA LYS A 145 -18.23 -8.70 26.32
C LYS A 145 -16.97 -9.28 25.69
N PHE A 146 -17.16 -10.35 24.92
CA PHE A 146 -16.13 -10.99 24.13
C PHE A 146 -16.23 -10.59 22.66
N THR A 147 -15.12 -10.12 22.10
CA THR A 147 -14.96 -9.98 20.66
C THR A 147 -13.62 -10.57 20.21
N TYR A 148 -13.55 -10.93 18.93
CA TYR A 148 -12.31 -11.45 18.35
C TYR A 148 -12.14 -10.93 16.93
N ASN A 149 -10.88 -10.86 16.51
CA ASN A 149 -10.49 -10.65 15.12
C ASN A 149 -9.31 -11.57 14.81
N PHE A 150 -9.10 -11.90 13.54
CA PHE A 150 -7.92 -12.66 13.13
C PHE A 150 -7.24 -12.00 11.94
N LYS A 151 -5.94 -12.26 11.80
CA LYS A 151 -5.13 -11.89 10.64
C LYS A 151 -4.11 -12.97 10.35
N ALA A 152 -3.82 -13.19 9.08
CA ALA A 152 -2.65 -13.96 8.66
C ALA A 152 -1.45 -13.01 8.51
N ASP A 153 -0.26 -13.51 8.80
CA ASP A 153 0.98 -12.82 8.47
C ASP A 153 1.26 -12.95 6.97
N SER A 154 1.96 -11.97 6.39
CA SER A 154 2.35 -12.04 5.00
C SER A 154 3.45 -13.07 4.75
N ILE A 155 3.39 -13.70 3.58
CA ILE A 155 4.46 -14.49 2.99
C ILE A 155 4.89 -13.84 1.67
N THR A 156 6.18 -13.84 1.38
CA THR A 156 6.70 -13.30 0.12
C THR A 156 6.53 -14.32 -0.99
N LYS A 157 5.83 -13.94 -2.07
CA LYS A 157 5.67 -14.74 -3.28
C LYS A 157 6.23 -14.02 -4.49
N THR A 158 6.54 -14.77 -5.53
CA THR A 158 6.96 -14.22 -6.82
C THR A 158 5.86 -14.36 -7.86
N ARG A 159 5.71 -13.36 -8.71
CA ARG A 159 4.84 -13.41 -9.90
C ARG A 159 5.58 -12.90 -11.11
N THR A 160 5.31 -13.51 -12.27
CA THR A 160 5.78 -12.99 -13.54
C THR A 160 4.81 -11.93 -14.03
N VAL A 161 5.30 -10.71 -14.27
CA VAL A 161 4.53 -9.62 -14.86
C VAL A 161 5.11 -9.23 -16.22
N THR A 162 4.24 -8.79 -17.11
CA THR A 162 4.65 -8.22 -18.39
C THR A 162 4.82 -6.72 -18.21
N LYS A 163 6.01 -6.23 -18.51
CA LYS A 163 6.32 -4.81 -18.61
C LYS A 163 6.58 -4.44 -20.07
N TYR A 164 6.51 -3.15 -20.36
CA TYR A 164 6.77 -2.61 -21.69
C TYR A 164 7.99 -1.71 -21.62
N ARG A 165 8.88 -1.85 -22.61
CA ARG A 165 9.96 -0.89 -22.84
C ARG A 165 9.75 -0.25 -24.20
N ILE A 166 10.09 1.02 -24.31
CA ILE A 166 10.06 1.73 -25.58
C ILE A 166 11.37 1.44 -26.30
N GLU A 167 11.28 0.92 -27.51
CA GLU A 167 12.41 0.76 -28.42
C GLU A 167 12.15 1.53 -29.71
N GLU A 168 13.17 2.26 -30.16
CA GLU A 168 13.15 2.91 -31.46
C GLU A 168 13.38 1.84 -32.55
N LYS A 169 12.35 1.57 -33.35
CA LYS A 169 12.48 0.73 -34.55
C LYS A 169 12.47 1.61 -35.78
N CYS A 170 13.52 1.44 -36.58
CA CYS A 170 13.67 2.16 -37.83
C CYS A 170 13.62 1.17 -38.99
N ASP A 171 12.70 1.40 -39.91
CA ASP A 171 12.55 0.62 -41.16
C ASP A 171 13.60 1.03 -42.21
#